data_AF-A0A9J6FXB7-F1
#
_entry.id   AF-A0A9J6FXB7-F1
#
_cell.length_a   1.000
_cell.length_b   1.000
_cell.length_c   1.000
_cell.angle_alpha   90.00
_cell.angle_beta   90.00
_cell.angle_gamma   90.00
#
_symmetry.space_group_name_H-M   'P 1'
#
loop_
_entity.id
_entity.type
_entity.pdbx_description
1 polymer ?
#
loop_
_entity_poly.entity_id
_entity_poly.type
_entity_poly.pdbx_seq_one_letter_code
_entity_poly.pdbx_strand_id
1 'polypeptide(L)'
;MIERNECDLVVGPIVPTFRRFAVAQPLPQYMFVRVTPCGGTQQLYKTDVFAYVTALDPQGSSRPEYQRLWRQVVQYDGLRTAAEMVTKPIFDIVLEGKAVFFCDDTMLYMTIARLYPNGFEGEFYMGTDYFINNPFAMFARRSLDPNIITQIHNRLRWMWEAGLPQEWKRKAMASARSLSATAQTAFTAENMKLTDIGAIFYLLLLGQGCACVAFAAELSVGQALP
;
A
#
# COMPACT_ATOMS: atom_id res chain seq x y z
N MET A 1 20.96 -1.91 -22.59
CA MET A 1 20.28 -2.82 -23.54
C MET A 1 19.68 -2.04 -24.71
N ILE A 2 18.62 -1.23 -24.55
CA ILE A 2 18.05 -0.46 -25.69
C ILE A 2 19.11 0.42 -26.38
N GLU A 3 19.87 1.20 -25.61
CA GLU A 3 20.91 2.09 -26.16
C GLU A 3 22.00 1.34 -26.94
N ARG A 4 22.31 0.12 -26.50
CA ARG A 4 23.28 -0.78 -27.13
C ARG A 4 22.66 -1.65 -28.23
N ASN A 5 21.41 -1.40 -28.59
CA ASN A 5 20.66 -2.15 -29.59
C ASN A 5 20.54 -3.67 -29.29
N GLU A 6 20.52 -4.04 -28.01
CA GLU A 6 20.40 -5.45 -27.56
C GLU A 6 18.94 -5.89 -27.38
N CYS A 7 18.00 -4.93 -27.34
CA CYS A 7 16.57 -5.23 -27.27
C CYS A 7 15.74 -4.14 -27.96
N ASP A 8 14.59 -4.57 -28.50
CA ASP A 8 13.62 -3.70 -29.15
C ASP A 8 12.59 -3.11 -28.20
N LEU A 9 12.29 -3.85 -27.13
CA LEU A 9 11.27 -3.53 -26.16
C LEU A 9 11.80 -3.84 -24.77
N VAL A 10 11.49 -2.94 -23.83
CA VAL A 10 11.68 -3.18 -22.41
C VAL A 10 10.30 -3.20 -21.76
N VAL A 11 10.01 -4.33 -21.12
CA VAL A 11 8.76 -4.62 -20.44
C VAL A 11 9.03 -4.79 -18.95
N GLY A 12 8.28 -4.09 -18.11
CA GLY A 12 8.42 -4.16 -16.67
C GLY A 12 7.88 -2.92 -15.97
N PRO A 13 7.87 -2.89 -14.63
CA PRO A 13 7.38 -1.79 -13.81
C PRO A 13 8.26 -0.53 -13.94
N ILE A 14 8.21 0.12 -15.10
CA ILE A 14 9.14 1.18 -15.50
C ILE A 14 8.40 2.50 -15.47
N VAL A 15 8.79 3.33 -14.50
CA VAL A 15 8.36 4.72 -14.41
C VAL A 15 9.01 5.55 -15.52
N PRO A 16 8.23 6.30 -16.33
CA PRO A 16 8.79 7.23 -17.30
C PRO A 16 9.57 8.36 -16.62
N THR A 17 10.82 8.57 -17.03
CA THR A 17 11.66 9.67 -16.54
C THR A 17 12.33 10.38 -17.71
N PHE A 18 12.75 11.63 -17.52
CA PHE A 18 13.42 12.40 -18.56
C PHE A 18 14.65 11.67 -19.14
N ARG A 19 15.45 11.03 -18.29
CA ARG A 19 16.60 10.22 -18.71
C ARG A 19 16.18 9.02 -19.57
N ARG A 20 15.08 8.35 -19.23
CA ARG A 20 14.56 7.22 -20.02
C ARG A 20 14.00 7.67 -21.37
N PHE A 21 13.34 8.83 -21.41
CA PHE A 21 12.89 9.43 -22.67
C PHE A 21 14.04 9.82 -23.60
N ALA A 22 15.20 10.19 -23.07
CA ALA A 22 16.36 10.48 -23.91
C ALA A 22 16.82 9.25 -24.72
N VAL A 23 16.69 8.05 -24.15
CA VAL A 23 17.25 6.81 -24.72
C VAL A 23 16.22 6.00 -25.52
N ALA A 24 14.94 6.06 -25.15
CA ALA A 24 13.90 5.22 -25.72
C ALA A 24 12.57 5.98 -25.83
N GLN A 25 11.66 5.52 -26.70
CA GLN A 25 10.32 6.10 -26.76
C GLN A 25 9.38 5.34 -25.82
N PRO A 26 8.57 6.05 -25.02
CA PRO A 26 7.56 5.39 -24.21
C PRO A 26 6.40 4.90 -25.07
N LEU A 27 5.87 3.74 -24.72
CA LEU A 27 4.57 3.28 -25.17
C LEU A 27 3.47 3.77 -24.21
N PRO A 28 2.17 3.63 -24.56
CA PRO A 28 1.10 3.96 -23.64
C PRO A 28 1.29 3.32 -22.27
N GLN A 29 0.98 4.09 -21.23
CA GLN A 29 0.95 3.59 -19.87
C GLN A 29 -0.08 2.46 -19.76
N TYR A 30 0.27 1.40 -19.05
CA TYR A 30 -0.57 0.21 -18.91
C TYR A 30 -0.95 -0.08 -17.45
N MET A 31 -0.40 0.68 -16.50
CA MET A 31 -0.70 0.57 -15.08
C MET A 31 -0.37 1.88 -14.37
N PHE A 32 -1.15 2.22 -13.35
CA PHE A 32 -0.75 3.22 -12.37
C PHE A 32 -0.40 2.52 -11.08
N VAL A 33 0.72 2.93 -10.48
CA VAL A 33 1.10 2.50 -9.15
C VAL A 33 1.12 3.68 -8.21
N ARG A 34 0.55 3.43 -7.04
CA ARG A 34 0.51 4.40 -5.95
C ARG A 34 1.50 3.92 -4.89
N VAL A 35 2.52 4.72 -4.65
CA VAL A 35 3.47 4.45 -3.56
C VAL A 35 2.83 4.95 -2.28
N THR A 36 2.56 4.04 -1.36
CA THR A 36 1.93 4.30 -0.06
C THR A 36 2.82 3.78 1.07
N PRO A 37 2.67 4.28 2.31
CA PRO A 37 3.41 3.74 3.43
C PRO A 37 2.81 2.38 3.78
N CYS A 38 3.65 1.38 3.92
CA CYS A 38 3.28 0.03 4.28
C CYS A 38 3.88 -0.27 5.65
N GLY A 39 3.01 -0.66 6.59
CA GLY A 39 3.39 -1.08 7.91
C GLY A 39 3.13 -2.56 8.11
N GLY A 40 3.65 -3.07 9.23
CA GLY A 40 3.31 -4.38 9.72
C GLY A 40 3.13 -4.36 11.22
N THR A 41 2.40 -5.35 11.73
CA THR A 41 2.28 -5.59 13.16
C THR A 41 2.10 -7.07 13.43
N GLN A 42 2.89 -7.62 14.35
CA GLN A 42 2.67 -8.95 14.93
C GLN A 42 1.49 -8.93 15.91
N GLN A 43 1.19 -7.76 16.49
CA GLN A 43 0.02 -7.56 17.34
C GLN A 43 -1.16 -7.12 16.48
N LEU A 44 -2.16 -7.99 16.36
CA LEU A 44 -3.43 -7.63 15.72
C LEU A 44 -4.01 -6.38 16.40
N TYR A 45 -4.49 -5.41 15.62
CA TYR A 45 -5.17 -4.18 16.07
C TYR A 45 -4.31 -3.08 16.72
N LYS A 46 -2.98 -3.08 16.55
CA LYS A 46 -2.16 -1.96 17.00
C LYS A 46 -2.10 -0.85 15.94
N THR A 47 -2.67 0.31 16.27
CA THR A 47 -2.48 1.58 15.54
C THR A 47 -1.31 2.35 16.15
N ASP A 48 -0.36 2.78 15.31
CA ASP A 48 0.89 3.52 15.60
C ASP A 48 2.13 2.74 16.09
N VAL A 49 3.13 2.63 15.20
CA VAL A 49 4.56 2.59 15.52
C VAL A 49 5.36 2.77 14.23
N PHE A 50 6.20 3.79 14.03
CA PHE A 50 7.05 3.82 12.82
C PHE A 50 8.43 4.49 12.96
N ALA A 51 9.47 3.73 12.56
CA ALA A 51 10.73 4.23 12.00
C ALA A 51 10.78 3.87 10.50
N TYR A 52 11.60 4.55 9.68
CA TYR A 52 11.42 4.57 8.21
C TYR A 52 12.51 3.80 7.45
N VAL A 53 12.12 2.97 6.47
CA VAL A 53 13.04 2.37 5.49
C VAL A 53 12.44 2.53 4.09
N THR A 54 13.18 3.07 3.12
CA THR A 54 12.58 3.41 1.82
C THR A 54 13.53 3.29 0.65
N ALA A 55 12.98 2.92 -0.51
CA ALA A 55 13.60 3.10 -1.81
C ALA A 55 12.85 4.21 -2.55
N LEU A 56 13.05 5.46 -2.13
CA LEU A 56 12.52 6.65 -2.83
C LEU A 56 13.58 7.20 -3.80
N ASP A 57 13.18 7.57 -5.00
CA ASP A 57 14.02 8.34 -5.92
C ASP A 57 13.95 9.83 -5.50
N PRO A 58 15.09 10.55 -5.35
CA PRO A 58 15.15 11.94 -4.86
C PRO A 58 14.41 13.02 -5.66
N GLN A 59 13.60 12.68 -6.66
CA GLN A 59 13.02 13.70 -7.55
C GLN A 59 11.80 14.41 -6.96
N GLY A 60 12.08 15.48 -6.22
CA GLY A 60 11.49 16.79 -6.51
C GLY A 60 10.10 17.09 -5.95
N SER A 61 9.65 16.48 -4.85
CA SER A 61 8.41 16.95 -4.23
C SER A 61 8.60 18.29 -3.51
N SER A 62 7.71 19.24 -3.81
CA SER A 62 7.62 20.54 -3.14
C SER A 62 6.92 20.47 -1.77
N ARG A 63 6.35 19.31 -1.40
CA ARG A 63 5.62 19.16 -0.14
C ARG A 63 6.58 19.11 1.05
N PRO A 64 6.40 19.96 2.09
CA PRO A 64 7.29 20.01 3.25
C PRO A 64 7.42 18.70 4.02
N GLU A 65 6.35 17.89 4.03
CA GLU A 65 6.33 16.58 4.69
C GLU A 65 7.24 15.58 3.99
N TYR A 66 7.30 15.61 2.66
CA TYR A 66 8.13 14.68 1.89
C TYR A 66 9.60 15.06 1.98
N GLN A 67 9.89 16.36 2.05
CA GLN A 67 11.25 16.83 2.34
C GLN A 67 11.71 16.45 3.75
N ARG A 68 10.79 16.41 4.73
CA ARG A 68 11.08 15.91 6.08
C ARG A 68 11.34 14.40 6.07
N LEU A 69 10.46 13.63 5.44
CA LEU A 69 10.62 12.19 5.30
C LEU A 69 11.92 11.82 4.55
N TRP A 70 12.20 12.48 3.44
CA TRP A 70 13.44 12.28 2.68
C TRP A 70 14.68 12.56 3.52
N ARG A 71 14.67 13.63 4.32
CA ARG A 71 15.77 13.92 5.24
C ARG A 71 15.95 12.83 6.29
N GLN A 72 14.88 12.30 6.86
CA GLN A 72 14.96 11.19 7.82
C GLN A 72 15.57 9.95 7.16
N VAL A 73 15.12 9.61 5.96
CA VAL A 73 15.65 8.47 5.19
C VAL A 73 17.15 8.60 4.96
N VAL A 74 17.61 9.78 4.54
CA VAL A 74 19.04 10.04 4.33
C VAL A 74 19.80 10.02 5.66
N GLN A 75 19.24 10.60 6.72
CA GLN A 75 19.85 10.66 8.05
C GLN A 75 20.06 9.28 8.67
N TYR A 76 19.15 8.32 8.42
CA TYR A 76 19.19 6.98 9.00
C TYR A 76 19.77 5.91 8.06
N ASP A 77 20.49 6.29 7.00
CA ASP A 77 21.04 5.34 6.00
C ASP A 77 19.96 4.40 5.41
N GLY A 78 18.76 4.95 5.20
CA GLY A 78 17.60 4.22 4.71
C GLY A 78 17.62 3.99 3.20
N LEU A 79 18.59 4.56 2.47
CA LEU A 79 18.71 4.43 1.02
C LEU A 79 19.34 3.09 0.65
N ARG A 80 18.48 2.10 0.41
CA ARG A 80 18.85 0.76 -0.04
C ARG A 80 18.31 0.49 -1.43
N THR A 81 18.93 -0.42 -2.15
CA THR A 81 18.42 -0.89 -3.44
C THR A 81 17.15 -1.73 -3.24
N ALA A 82 16.31 -1.80 -4.27
CA ALA A 82 15.11 -2.65 -4.22
C ALA A 82 15.47 -4.13 -3.94
N ALA A 83 16.61 -4.63 -4.44
CA ALA A 83 17.04 -6.00 -4.20
C ALA A 83 17.35 -6.26 -2.71
N GLU A 84 17.96 -5.30 -2.03
CA GLU A 84 18.28 -5.39 -0.59
C GLU A 84 17.02 -5.25 0.28
N MET A 85 16.06 -4.45 -0.18
CA MET A 85 14.83 -4.17 0.55
C MET A 85 13.78 -5.29 0.48
N VAL A 86 13.75 -6.06 -0.60
CA VAL A 86 12.72 -7.07 -0.87
C VAL A 86 13.19 -8.43 -0.36
N THR A 87 13.53 -8.47 0.93
CA THR A 87 14.05 -9.64 1.63
C THR A 87 13.23 -9.95 2.87
N LYS A 88 13.21 -11.24 3.27
CA LYS A 88 12.45 -11.68 4.45
C LYS A 88 12.85 -10.93 5.73
N PRO A 89 14.14 -10.71 6.05
CA PRO A 89 14.52 -10.00 7.26
C PRO A 89 13.96 -8.57 7.34
N ILE A 90 13.90 -7.85 6.22
CA ILE A 90 13.31 -6.50 6.19
C ILE A 90 11.80 -6.56 6.44
N PHE A 91 11.11 -7.51 5.82
CA PHE A 91 9.67 -7.69 6.03
C PHE A 91 9.34 -8.18 7.45
N ASP A 92 10.22 -8.96 8.09
CA ASP A 92 10.08 -9.34 9.50
C ASP A 92 10.22 -8.10 10.41
N ILE A 93 11.17 -7.19 10.14
CA ILE A 93 11.30 -5.92 10.87
C ILE A 93 10.06 -5.03 10.69
N VAL A 94 9.46 -5.04 9.48
CA VAL A 94 8.19 -4.35 9.20
C VAL A 94 7.05 -4.97 10.02
N LEU A 95 6.95 -6.31 10.08
CA LEU A 95 5.97 -7.01 10.94
C LEU A 95 6.17 -6.70 12.43
N GLU A 96 7.41 -6.54 12.89
CA GLU A 96 7.71 -6.15 14.26
C GLU A 96 7.32 -4.68 14.58
N GLY A 97 6.79 -3.94 13.59
CA GLY A 97 6.45 -2.51 13.75
C GLY A 97 7.67 -1.61 13.89
N LYS A 98 8.86 -2.10 13.53
CA LYS A 98 10.13 -1.35 13.64
C LYS A 98 10.48 -0.59 12.37
N ALA A 99 9.78 -0.86 11.27
CA ALA A 99 10.01 -0.22 9.97
C ALA A 99 8.71 0.04 9.21
N VAL A 100 8.65 1.18 8.51
CA VAL A 100 7.75 1.43 7.39
C VAL A 100 8.48 1.08 6.12
N PHE A 101 7.77 0.47 5.19
CA PHE A 101 8.22 0.28 3.82
C PHE A 101 7.38 1.13 2.86
N PHE A 102 7.99 1.87 1.95
CA PHE A 102 7.23 2.65 0.95
C PHE A 102 7.26 1.91 -0.37
N CYS A 103 6.12 1.39 -0.80
CA CYS A 103 5.99 0.69 -2.07
C CYS A 103 4.56 0.76 -2.59
N ASP A 104 4.34 0.23 -3.79
CA ASP A 104 3.00 0.01 -4.29
C ASP A 104 2.41 -1.31 -3.78
N ASP A 105 1.08 -1.38 -3.77
CA ASP A 105 0.32 -2.54 -3.32
C ASP A 105 0.69 -3.83 -4.06
N THR A 106 0.92 -3.73 -5.36
CA THR A 106 1.24 -4.89 -6.20
C THR A 106 2.59 -5.47 -5.80
N MET A 107 3.59 -4.62 -5.59
CA MET A 107 4.90 -5.00 -5.07
C MET A 107 4.79 -5.61 -3.67
N LEU A 108 4.06 -4.97 -2.75
CA LEU A 108 3.90 -5.45 -1.37
C LEU A 108 3.35 -6.89 -1.36
N TYR A 109 2.19 -7.10 -1.96
CA TYR A 109 1.49 -8.37 -1.89
C TYR A 109 2.22 -9.49 -2.64
N MET A 110 2.81 -9.21 -3.81
CA MET A 110 3.63 -10.21 -4.50
C MET A 110 4.88 -10.58 -3.71
N THR A 111 5.49 -9.61 -3.02
CA THR A 111 6.65 -9.86 -2.16
C THR A 111 6.27 -10.72 -0.97
N ILE A 112 5.15 -10.41 -0.30
CA ILE A 112 4.62 -11.22 0.80
C ILE A 112 4.38 -12.66 0.35
N ALA A 113 3.67 -12.85 -0.76
CA ALA A 113 3.38 -14.19 -1.28
C ALA A 113 4.64 -15.00 -1.58
N ARG A 114 5.71 -14.34 -2.04
CA ARG A 114 7.00 -14.96 -2.34
C ARG A 114 7.81 -15.26 -1.08
N LEU A 115 7.85 -14.35 -0.11
CA LEU A 115 8.67 -14.47 1.10
C LEU A 115 8.02 -15.36 2.17
N TYR A 116 6.70 -15.46 2.17
CA TYR A 116 5.90 -16.21 3.14
C TYR A 116 4.98 -17.22 2.45
N PRO A 117 5.52 -18.21 1.70
CA PRO A 117 4.71 -19.20 1.00
C PRO A 117 3.90 -20.09 1.95
N ASN A 118 4.33 -20.21 3.21
CA ASN A 118 3.65 -20.97 4.26
C ASN A 118 2.84 -20.08 5.22
N GLY A 119 2.66 -18.79 4.88
CA GLY A 119 2.04 -17.80 5.76
C GLY A 119 3.02 -17.13 6.74
N PHE A 120 2.50 -16.20 7.53
CA PHE A 120 3.22 -15.41 8.53
C PHE A 120 2.27 -15.00 9.66
N GLU A 121 2.83 -14.74 10.86
CA GLU A 121 2.05 -14.21 11.99
C GLU A 121 2.04 -12.69 11.97
N GLY A 122 0.85 -12.10 12.09
CA GLY A 122 0.63 -10.66 12.08
C GLY A 122 -0.14 -10.18 10.85
N GLU A 123 -0.06 -8.87 10.59
CA GLU A 123 -0.74 -8.22 9.48
C GLU A 123 0.18 -7.18 8.83
N PHE A 124 0.18 -7.16 7.50
CA PHE A 124 0.69 -6.03 6.73
C PHE A 124 -0.48 -5.14 6.33
N TYR A 125 -0.32 -3.84 6.51
CA TYR A 125 -1.33 -2.86 6.14
C TYR A 125 -0.70 -1.73 5.33
N MET A 126 -1.53 -1.07 4.52
CA MET A 126 -1.12 0.05 3.70
C MET A 126 -1.90 1.29 4.14
N GLY A 127 -1.21 2.44 4.15
CA GLY A 127 -1.86 3.72 4.34
C GLY A 127 -2.90 4.00 3.26
N THR A 128 -3.92 4.78 3.61
CA THR A 128 -4.95 5.25 2.68
C THR A 128 -4.43 6.32 1.73
N ASP A 129 -3.42 7.08 2.16
CA ASP A 129 -2.79 8.13 1.38
C ASP A 129 -1.59 7.61 0.58
N TYR A 130 -1.44 8.16 -0.62
CA TYR A 130 -0.32 7.89 -1.50
C TYR A 130 0.55 9.13 -1.69
N PHE A 131 1.85 8.88 -1.82
CA PHE A 131 2.86 9.93 -1.98
C PHE A 131 3.11 10.24 -3.45
N ILE A 132 3.09 9.20 -4.27
CA ILE A 132 3.45 9.26 -5.69
C ILE A 132 2.46 8.39 -6.46
N ASN A 133 1.94 8.92 -7.56
CA ASN A 133 1.14 8.17 -8.52
C ASN A 133 1.93 8.07 -9.83
N ASN A 134 2.68 6.98 -9.99
CA ASN A 134 3.54 6.77 -11.14
C ASN A 134 2.83 5.93 -12.20
N PRO A 135 2.79 6.38 -13.46
CA PRO A 135 2.43 5.49 -14.55
C PRO A 135 3.58 4.51 -14.81
N PHE A 136 3.25 3.25 -15.06
CA PHE A 136 4.17 2.29 -15.68
C PHE A 136 3.93 2.27 -17.18
N ALA A 137 5.02 2.38 -17.92
CA ALA A 137 5.03 2.30 -19.36
C ALA A 137 6.12 1.34 -19.83
N MET A 138 5.87 0.71 -20.97
CA MET A 138 6.92 0.03 -21.71
C MET A 138 7.73 1.03 -22.51
N PHE A 139 8.96 0.65 -22.85
CA PHE A 139 9.84 1.47 -23.68
C PHE A 139 10.24 0.69 -24.92
N ALA A 140 10.07 1.32 -26.08
CA ALA A 140 10.52 0.79 -27.36
C ALA A 140 11.77 1.52 -27.84
N ARG A 141 12.62 0.79 -28.57
CA ARG A 141 13.73 1.38 -29.32
C ARG A 141 13.18 2.38 -30.35
N ARG A 142 13.81 3.56 -30.45
CA ARG A 142 13.35 4.65 -31.35
C ARG A 142 13.41 4.26 -32.84
N SER A 143 14.32 3.37 -33.20
CA SER A 143 14.46 2.83 -34.56
C SER A 143 13.62 1.57 -34.83
N LEU A 144 12.73 1.19 -33.91
CA LEU A 144 11.79 0.10 -34.14
C LEU A 144 10.82 0.49 -35.26
N ASP A 145 10.38 -0.48 -36.06
CA ASP A 145 9.42 -0.26 -37.14
C ASP A 145 8.15 0.44 -36.59
N PRO A 146 7.77 1.62 -37.13
CA PRO A 146 6.55 2.33 -36.74
C PRO A 146 5.27 1.48 -36.80
N ASN A 147 5.19 0.51 -37.71
CA ASN A 147 4.06 -0.40 -37.80
C ASN A 147 3.97 -1.30 -36.57
N ILE A 148 5.10 -1.83 -36.09
CA ILE A 148 5.16 -2.65 -34.88
C ILE A 148 4.76 -1.80 -33.66
N ILE A 149 5.29 -0.58 -33.55
CA ILE A 149 4.94 0.35 -32.47
C ILE A 149 3.43 0.60 -32.44
N THR A 150 2.82 0.83 -33.61
CA THR A 150 1.38 1.08 -33.74
C THR A 150 0.56 -0.12 -33.30
N GLN A 151 0.95 -1.33 -33.69
CA GLN A 151 0.28 -2.55 -33.26
C GLN A 151 0.37 -2.76 -31.74
N ILE A 152 1.55 -2.53 -31.15
CA ILE A 152 1.73 -2.62 -29.69
C ILE A 152 0.87 -1.56 -28.98
N HIS A 153 0.84 -0.33 -29.49
CA HIS A 153 0.01 0.74 -28.95
C HIS A 153 -1.47 0.35 -28.92
N ASN A 154 -2.00 -0.12 -30.05
CA ASN A 154 -3.39 -0.56 -30.17
C ASN A 154 -3.69 -1.71 -29.19
N ARG A 155 -2.75 -2.64 -29.04
CA ARG A 155 -2.95 -3.78 -28.13
C ARG A 155 -2.92 -3.36 -26.66
N LEU A 156 -2.02 -2.46 -26.27
CA LEU A 156 -1.95 -1.93 -24.92
C LEU A 156 -3.22 -1.16 -24.53
N ARG A 157 -3.70 -0.34 -25.47
CA ARG A 157 -4.95 0.38 -25.31
C ARG A 157 -6.11 -0.58 -25.09
N TRP A 158 -6.23 -1.61 -25.94
CA TRP A 158 -7.25 -2.65 -25.78
C TRP A 158 -7.14 -3.35 -24.43
N MET A 159 -5.94 -3.72 -23.98
CA MET A 159 -5.74 -4.36 -22.68
C MET A 159 -6.20 -3.47 -21.51
N TRP A 160 -5.88 -2.17 -21.59
CA TRP A 160 -6.27 -1.17 -20.61
C TRP A 160 -7.79 -0.99 -20.58
N GLU A 161 -8.41 -0.80 -21.74
CA GLU A 161 -9.86 -0.61 -21.90
C GLU A 161 -10.65 -1.87 -21.47
N ALA A 162 -10.09 -3.06 -21.68
CA ALA A 162 -10.65 -4.32 -21.20
C ALA A 162 -10.45 -4.57 -19.69
N GLY A 163 -9.74 -3.68 -18.98
CA GLY A 163 -9.51 -3.82 -17.54
C GLY A 163 -8.56 -4.96 -17.13
N LEU A 164 -7.78 -5.49 -18.09
CA LEU A 164 -6.90 -6.65 -17.83
C LEU A 164 -5.82 -6.37 -16.78
N PRO A 165 -5.15 -5.20 -16.75
CA PRO A 165 -4.17 -4.90 -15.69
C PRO A 165 -4.79 -4.89 -14.30
N GLN A 166 -6.00 -4.34 -14.17
CA GLN A 166 -6.74 -4.26 -12.91
C GLN A 166 -7.15 -5.65 -12.44
N GLU A 167 -7.66 -6.48 -13.36
CA GLU A 167 -8.04 -7.85 -13.06
C GLU A 167 -6.84 -8.73 -12.68
N TRP A 168 -5.73 -8.61 -13.42
CA TRP A 168 -4.48 -9.29 -13.08
C TRP A 168 -3.99 -8.89 -11.68
N LYS A 169 -3.96 -7.59 -11.40
CA LYS A 169 -3.56 -7.05 -10.09
C LYS A 169 -4.48 -7.57 -8.98
N ARG A 170 -5.79 -7.57 -9.19
CA ARG A 170 -6.78 -8.10 -8.24
C ARG A 170 -6.52 -9.58 -7.93
N LYS A 171 -6.27 -10.41 -8.96
CA LYS A 171 -5.95 -11.84 -8.78
C LYS A 171 -4.64 -12.06 -8.04
N ALA A 172 -3.59 -11.31 -8.39
CA ALA A 172 -2.30 -11.37 -7.69
C ALA A 172 -2.45 -11.02 -6.20
N MET A 173 -3.20 -9.96 -5.87
CA MET A 173 -3.45 -9.56 -4.48
C MET A 173 -4.30 -10.57 -3.72
N ALA A 174 -5.32 -11.15 -4.36
CA ALA A 174 -6.17 -12.17 -3.73
C ALA A 174 -5.36 -13.40 -3.31
N SER A 175 -4.44 -13.85 -4.17
CA SER A 175 -3.54 -14.98 -3.87
C SER A 175 -2.60 -14.69 -2.70
N ALA A 176 -2.12 -13.45 -2.56
CA ALA A 176 -1.27 -13.06 -1.43
C ALA A 176 -2.06 -13.00 -0.12
N ARG A 177 -3.30 -12.49 -0.17
CA ARG A 177 -4.17 -12.39 1.00
C ARG A 177 -4.62 -13.75 1.52
N SER A 178 -4.86 -14.72 0.64
CA SER A 178 -5.21 -16.08 1.07
C SER A 178 -4.09 -16.75 1.88
N LEU A 179 -2.82 -16.41 1.62
CA LEU A 179 -1.68 -16.90 2.41
C LEU A 179 -1.68 -16.32 3.84
N SER A 180 -2.05 -15.05 4.01
CA SER A 180 -2.24 -14.44 5.33
C SER A 180 -3.40 -15.09 6.09
N ALA A 181 -4.54 -15.30 5.42
CA ALA A 181 -5.72 -15.92 6.01
C ALA A 181 -5.48 -17.37 6.50
N THR A 182 -4.56 -18.10 5.84
CA THR A 182 -4.18 -19.46 6.25
C THR A 182 -3.36 -19.46 7.55
N ALA A 183 -2.61 -18.39 7.84
CA ALA A 183 -1.88 -18.22 9.10
C ALA A 183 -2.74 -17.62 10.23
N GLN A 184 -3.83 -16.93 9.89
CA GLN A 184 -4.75 -16.29 10.85
C GLN A 184 -5.68 -17.26 11.60
N THR A 185 -5.61 -18.58 11.37
CA THR A 185 -6.42 -19.56 12.12
C THR A 185 -6.12 -19.63 13.62
N ALA A 186 -5.10 -18.92 14.13
CA ALA A 186 -4.78 -18.87 15.56
C ALA A 186 -5.45 -17.72 16.32
N PHE A 187 -5.81 -16.60 15.67
CA PHE A 187 -6.43 -15.44 16.32
C PHE A 187 -7.37 -14.71 15.34
N THR A 188 -8.53 -15.29 15.08
CA THR A 188 -9.64 -14.57 14.45
C THR A 188 -10.19 -13.56 15.43
N ALA A 189 -10.12 -12.26 15.13
CA ALA A 189 -11.20 -11.40 15.62
C ALA A 189 -12.45 -11.87 14.89
N GLU A 190 -13.40 -12.41 15.66
CA GLU A 190 -14.71 -12.66 15.11
C GLU A 190 -15.26 -11.33 14.57
N ASN A 191 -15.78 -11.37 13.34
CA ASN A 191 -16.57 -10.25 12.83
C ASN A 191 -17.62 -9.90 13.89
N MET A 192 -17.73 -8.61 14.22
CA MET A 192 -18.68 -8.08 15.19
C MET A 192 -20.07 -8.67 14.92
N LYS A 193 -20.56 -9.51 15.81
CA LYS A 193 -21.86 -10.17 15.63
C LYS A 193 -22.93 -9.11 15.85
N LEU A 194 -24.11 -9.33 15.25
CA LEU A 194 -25.25 -8.43 15.46
C LEU A 194 -25.60 -8.29 16.96
N THR A 195 -25.28 -9.33 17.74
CA THR A 195 -25.39 -9.37 19.21
C THR A 195 -24.46 -8.36 19.89
N ASP A 196 -23.25 -8.16 19.37
CA ASP A 196 -22.25 -7.26 19.94
C ASP A 196 -22.65 -5.80 19.69
N ILE A 197 -23.20 -5.52 18.49
CA ILE A 197 -23.83 -4.24 18.17
C ILE A 197 -25.01 -3.97 19.10
N GLY A 198 -25.86 -4.99 19.35
CA GLY A 198 -26.96 -4.90 20.31
C GLY A 198 -26.49 -4.55 21.72
N ALA A 199 -25.41 -5.17 22.20
CA ALA A 199 -24.84 -4.89 23.52
C ALA A 199 -24.36 -3.43 23.65
N ILE A 200 -23.79 -2.85 22.59
CA ILE A 200 -23.41 -1.43 22.55
C ILE A 200 -24.64 -0.52 22.71
N PHE A 201 -25.75 -0.84 22.02
CA PHE A 201 -27.00 -0.09 22.16
C PHE A 201 -27.60 -0.21 23.57
N TYR A 202 -27.54 -1.39 24.20
CA TYR A 202 -27.98 -1.57 25.59
C TYR A 202 -27.15 -0.75 26.57
N LEU A 203 -25.82 -0.72 26.42
CA LEU A 203 -24.94 0.09 27.24
C LEU A 203 -25.23 1.59 27.08
N LEU A 204 -25.49 2.05 25.85
CA LEU A 204 -25.88 3.43 25.58
C LEU A 204 -27.20 3.78 26.28
N LEU A 205 -28.20 2.90 26.21
CA LEU A 205 -29.51 3.07 26.82
C LEU A 205 -29.43 3.11 28.35
N LEU A 206 -28.60 2.24 28.95
CA LEU A 206 -28.33 2.26 30.39
C LEU A 206 -27.65 3.58 30.80
N GLY A 207 -26.65 4.03 30.03
CA GLY A 207 -25.97 5.31 30.28
C GLY A 207 -26.93 6.50 30.21
N GLN A 208 -27.79 6.56 29.19
CA GLN A 208 -28.82 7.60 29.08
C GLN A 208 -29.85 7.51 30.20
N GLY A 209 -30.25 6.31 30.61
CA GLY A 209 -31.14 6.11 31.76
C GLY A 209 -30.54 6.66 33.05
N CYS A 210 -29.28 6.33 33.35
CA CYS A 210 -28.58 6.87 34.50
C CYS A 210 -28.46 8.41 34.45
N ALA A 211 -28.16 8.97 33.28
CA ALA A 211 -28.09 10.43 33.08
C ALA A 211 -29.44 11.12 33.30
N CYS A 212 -30.54 10.55 32.80
CA CYS A 212 -31.89 11.09 33.03
C CYS A 212 -32.29 11.03 34.51
N VAL A 213 -31.96 9.95 35.21
CA VAL A 213 -32.23 9.82 36.65
C VAL A 213 -31.43 10.85 37.45
N ALA A 214 -30.15 11.02 37.15
CA ALA A 214 -29.31 12.04 37.78
C ALA A 214 -29.87 13.44 37.54
N PHE A 215 -30.25 13.76 36.30
CA PHE A 215 -30.85 15.04 35.94
C PHE A 215 -32.19 15.30 36.66
N ALA A 216 -33.05 14.29 36.76
CA ALA A 216 -34.32 14.41 37.49
C ALA A 216 -34.09 14.60 39.00
N ALA A 217 -33.10 13.92 39.57
CA ALA A 217 -32.72 14.09 40.97
C ALA A 217 -32.18 15.51 41.24
N GLU A 218 -31.32 16.03 40.35
CA GLU A 218 -30.83 17.42 40.43
C GLU A 218 -31.96 18.44 40.34
N LEU A 219 -32.91 18.27 39.42
CA LEU A 219 -34.11 19.12 39.33
C LEU A 219 -34.96 19.10 40.60
N SER A 220 -35.16 17.92 41.19
CA SER A 220 -35.99 17.74 42.39
C SER A 220 -35.32 18.35 43.63
N VAL A 221 -33.99 18.25 43.74
CA VAL A 221 -33.22 18.85 44.83
C VAL A 221 -33.04 20.35 44.63
N GLY A 222 -32.86 20.81 43.39
CA GLY A 222 -32.73 22.23 43.04
C GLY A 222 -34.01 23.05 43.24
N GLN A 223 -35.19 22.42 43.17
CA GLN A 223 -36.47 23.06 43.53
C GLN A 223 -36.76 23.03 45.04
N ALA A 224 -36.01 22.25 45.83
CA ALA A 224 -36.19 22.10 47.27
C ALA A 224 -35.30 23.03 48.12
N LEU A 225 -34.46 23.85 47.48
CA LEU A 225 -33.69 24.91 48.12
C LEU A 225 -34.33 26.27 47.77
N PRO A 226 -34.85 27.03 48.76
CA PRO A 226 -35.39 28.38 48.54
C PRO A 226 -34.33 29.40 48.16
#